data_AF-A0A946CCH4-F1
#
_entry.id   AF-A0A946CCH4-F1
#
_cell.length_a   1.000
_cell.length_b   1.000
_cell.length_c   1.000
_cell.angle_alpha   90.00
_cell.angle_beta   90.00
_cell.angle_gamma   90.00
#
_symmetry.space_group_name_H-M   'P 1'
#
loop_
_entity.id
_entity.type
_entity.pdbx_description
1 polymer ?
#
loop_
_entity_poly.entity_id
_entity_poly.type
_entity_poly.pdbx_seq_one_letter_code
_entity_poly.pdbx_strand_id
1 'polypeptide(L)'
;REAMSERGLGTPATRAATIEGLIRQKYITRDGRELIATGKGVRLIDLLQEMDVKPLTSPEMTGDWEAKLHQMEKGELARDAFMNEIKKFTESVVQKARGHYEEIISRPFDDLKCPCPNCNAPDLKQTDATYECREPDCGFRISKYIAGRLLTGEEATTLFTTKFLEQRDGFVSRFNRPFEAALELNQAVSKTGKKGKWKTGFVFDSDLESVDDLTEDQMIKEVILTNGKQAKLYETDKAFMVPAMVTKENSDGFRLGKTILQKELTATDVEKMLVSGKTDLLPGFISKKTKRAFAAHLTLDPDTAKIGFEFAPRKTAKKAAKKKE
;
A
#
# COMPACT_ATOMS: atom_id res chain seq x y z
N ARG A 1 22.32 9.96 -8.76
CA ARG A 1 22.85 11.33 -9.00
C ARG A 1 23.75 11.35 -10.24
N GLU A 2 24.62 10.35 -10.43
CA GLU A 2 25.48 10.20 -11.62
C GLU A 2 24.70 10.03 -12.93
N ALA A 3 23.61 9.24 -12.95
CA ALA A 3 22.80 9.02 -14.15
C ALA A 3 22.17 10.29 -14.78
N MET A 4 21.94 11.36 -14.00
CA MET A 4 21.49 12.66 -14.54
C MET A 4 22.67 13.51 -15.04
N SER A 5 23.87 13.24 -14.51
CA SER A 5 25.11 13.89 -14.92
C SER A 5 25.61 13.40 -16.27
N GLU A 6 25.52 12.09 -16.49
CA GLU A 6 25.94 11.46 -17.75
C GLU A 6 25.01 11.80 -18.92
N ARG A 7 23.78 12.23 -18.64
CA ARG A 7 22.77 12.55 -19.66
C ARG A 7 22.55 14.04 -19.91
N GLY A 8 23.37 14.92 -19.30
CA GLY A 8 23.23 16.37 -19.48
C GLY A 8 21.86 16.89 -19.03
N LEU A 9 21.37 16.44 -17.86
CA LEU A 9 20.08 16.89 -17.33
C LEU A 9 20.30 17.84 -16.14
N GLY A 10 20.23 19.13 -16.41
CA GLY A 10 20.38 20.24 -15.47
C GLY A 10 21.81 20.41 -14.94
N THR A 11 22.04 21.51 -14.23
CA THR A 11 23.27 21.75 -13.45
C THR A 11 23.18 21.08 -12.07
N PRO A 12 24.30 20.88 -11.36
CA PRO A 12 24.28 20.27 -10.02
C PRO A 12 23.30 20.93 -9.04
N ALA A 13 23.14 22.25 -9.13
CA ALA A 13 22.22 23.02 -8.29
C ALA A 13 20.74 22.74 -8.62
N THR A 14 20.37 22.69 -9.90
CA THR A 14 18.98 22.45 -10.31
C THR A 14 18.55 21.01 -10.07
N ARG A 15 19.45 20.03 -10.20
CA ARG A 15 19.15 18.60 -9.93
C ARG A 15 18.67 18.34 -8.50
N ALA A 16 19.32 18.97 -7.51
CA ALA A 16 18.91 18.82 -6.11
C ALA A 16 17.50 19.39 -5.89
N ALA A 17 17.24 20.60 -6.43
CA ALA A 17 15.93 21.23 -6.38
C ALA A 17 14.85 20.40 -7.07
N THR A 18 15.16 19.79 -8.22
CA THR A 18 14.23 18.90 -8.95
C THR A 18 13.85 17.69 -8.10
N ILE A 19 14.82 16.98 -7.50
CA ILE A 19 14.52 15.82 -6.64
C ILE A 19 13.64 16.23 -5.46
N GLU A 20 13.98 17.31 -4.76
CA GLU A 20 13.16 17.78 -3.63
C GLU A 20 11.77 18.22 -4.07
N GLY A 21 11.66 18.84 -5.26
CA GLY A 21 10.38 19.21 -5.87
C GLY A 21 9.50 18.00 -6.15
N LEU A 22 10.05 16.93 -6.75
CA LEU A 22 9.33 15.68 -7.04
C LEU A 22 8.86 14.99 -5.75
N ILE A 23 9.67 15.01 -4.68
CA ILE A 23 9.28 14.50 -3.36
C ILE A 23 8.15 15.35 -2.77
N ARG A 24 8.30 16.68 -2.78
CA ARG A 24 7.28 17.61 -2.25
C ARG A 24 5.93 17.47 -2.96
N GLN A 25 5.95 17.24 -4.27
CA GLN A 25 4.76 17.02 -5.10
C GLN A 25 4.23 15.58 -5.06
N LYS A 26 4.88 14.69 -4.29
CA LYS A 26 4.52 13.28 -4.07
C LYS A 26 4.56 12.41 -5.33
N TYR A 27 5.42 12.75 -6.30
CA TYR A 27 5.67 11.91 -7.47
C TYR A 27 6.70 10.81 -7.18
N ILE A 28 7.61 11.06 -6.23
CA ILE A 28 8.57 10.08 -5.74
C ILE A 28 8.63 10.14 -4.20
N THR A 29 9.12 9.08 -3.56
CA THR A 29 9.34 9.00 -2.11
C THR A 29 10.73 8.46 -1.80
N ARG A 30 11.23 8.75 -0.59
CA ARG A 30 12.50 8.21 -0.07
C ARG A 30 12.22 7.00 0.82
N ASP A 31 12.76 5.84 0.46
CA ASP A 31 12.81 4.65 1.32
C ASP A 31 14.28 4.36 1.65
N GLY A 32 14.73 4.86 2.80
CA GLY A 32 16.13 4.80 3.19
C GLY A 32 17.05 5.55 2.22
N ARG A 33 17.85 4.81 1.44
CA ARG A 33 18.77 5.35 0.42
C ARG A 33 18.20 5.30 -1.00
N GLU A 34 17.02 4.72 -1.18
CA GLU A 34 16.38 4.53 -2.48
C GLU A 34 15.31 5.60 -2.73
N LEU A 35 15.13 5.96 -3.99
CA LEU A 35 14.03 6.79 -4.47
C LEU A 35 13.04 5.90 -5.21
N ILE A 36 11.80 5.87 -4.74
CA ILE A 36 10.73 5.02 -5.28
C ILE A 36 9.68 5.93 -5.92
N ALA A 37 9.34 5.66 -7.18
CA ALA A 37 8.23 6.34 -7.85
C ALA A 37 6.91 5.98 -7.17
N THR A 38 6.06 6.97 -6.92
CA THR A 38 4.71 6.71 -6.40
C THR A 38 3.77 6.34 -7.54
N GLY A 39 2.62 5.75 -7.23
CA GLY A 39 1.56 5.53 -8.23
C GLY A 39 1.14 6.83 -8.94
N LYS A 40 1.21 7.99 -8.26
CA LYS A 40 0.98 9.31 -8.88
C LYS A 40 2.06 9.64 -9.92
N GLY A 41 3.32 9.33 -9.64
CA GLY A 41 4.45 9.52 -10.56
C GLY A 41 4.33 8.64 -11.79
N VAL A 42 4.06 7.35 -11.60
CA VAL A 42 3.89 6.38 -12.70
C VAL A 42 2.71 6.79 -13.59
N ARG A 43 1.54 7.07 -13.01
CA ARG A 43 0.36 7.48 -13.80
C ARG A 43 0.55 8.77 -14.60
N LEU A 44 1.38 9.69 -14.14
CA LEU A 44 1.71 10.88 -14.91
C LEU A 44 2.50 10.51 -16.18
N ILE A 45 3.45 9.60 -16.08
CA ILE A 45 4.23 9.13 -17.23
C ILE A 45 3.33 8.37 -18.20
N ASP A 46 2.49 7.46 -17.69
CA ASP A 46 1.56 6.70 -18.52
C ASP A 46 0.63 7.65 -19.29
N LEU A 47 0.05 8.65 -18.61
CA LEU A 47 -0.83 9.64 -19.24
C LEU A 47 -0.12 10.44 -20.34
N LEU A 48 1.14 10.82 -20.13
CA LEU A 48 1.92 11.51 -21.16
C LEU A 48 2.20 10.60 -22.37
N GLN A 49 2.33 9.30 -22.17
CA GLN A 49 2.48 8.33 -23.26
C GLN A 49 1.16 8.09 -24.00
N GLU A 50 0.04 7.94 -23.27
CA GLU A 50 -1.32 7.81 -23.82
C GLU A 50 -1.67 9.01 -24.71
N MET A 51 -1.34 10.22 -24.28
CA MET A 51 -1.53 11.46 -25.05
C MET A 51 -0.50 11.67 -26.18
N ASP A 52 0.42 10.73 -26.40
CA ASP A 52 1.54 10.86 -27.33
C ASP A 52 2.38 12.14 -27.13
N VAL A 53 2.56 12.55 -25.86
CA VAL A 53 3.44 13.65 -25.42
C VAL A 53 4.76 13.10 -24.90
N LYS A 54 5.35 12.21 -25.69
CA LYS A 54 6.67 11.60 -25.44
C LYS A 54 7.80 12.62 -25.23
N PRO A 55 7.85 13.78 -25.93
CA PRO A 55 8.99 14.69 -25.82
C PRO A 55 9.20 15.23 -24.39
N LEU A 56 8.14 15.44 -23.60
CA LEU A 56 8.25 15.87 -22.19
C LEU A 56 8.90 14.83 -21.26
N THR A 57 8.93 13.58 -21.68
CA THR A 57 9.55 12.47 -20.93
C THR A 57 10.90 12.06 -21.51
N SER A 58 11.33 12.67 -22.63
CA SER A 58 12.55 12.30 -23.33
C SER A 58 13.78 13.03 -22.76
N PRO A 59 14.85 12.30 -22.39
CA PRO A 59 16.14 12.89 -22.06
C PRO A 59 16.75 13.66 -23.24
N GLU A 60 16.52 13.20 -24.48
CA GLU A 60 17.07 13.82 -25.69
C GLU A 60 16.56 15.25 -25.88
N MET A 61 15.25 15.46 -25.72
CA MET A 61 14.66 16.79 -25.81
C MET A 61 15.21 17.75 -24.76
N THR A 62 15.53 17.24 -23.56
CA THR A 62 16.15 18.06 -22.52
C THR A 62 17.56 18.48 -22.94
N GLY A 63 18.33 17.56 -23.54
CA GLY A 63 19.64 17.87 -24.10
C GLY A 63 19.57 18.91 -25.23
N ASP A 64 18.61 18.79 -26.14
CA ASP A 64 18.40 19.76 -27.22
C ASP A 64 18.09 21.16 -26.68
N TRP A 65 17.31 21.25 -25.61
CA TRP A 65 17.01 22.53 -24.96
C TRP A 65 18.24 23.14 -24.30
N GLU A 66 19.03 22.35 -23.59
CA GLU A 66 20.29 22.83 -23.00
C GLU A 66 21.28 23.32 -24.07
N ALA A 67 21.37 22.62 -25.20
CA ALA A 67 22.20 23.04 -26.33
C ALA A 67 21.72 24.39 -26.91
N LYS A 68 20.40 24.57 -27.10
CA LYS A 68 19.81 25.84 -27.58
C LYS A 68 20.01 26.99 -26.59
N LEU A 69 19.90 26.72 -25.29
CA LEU A 69 20.22 27.72 -24.25
C LEU A 69 21.68 28.15 -24.33
N HIS A 70 22.60 27.21 -24.57
CA HIS A 70 24.02 27.53 -24.73
C HIS A 70 24.32 28.32 -26.02
N GLN A 71 23.61 28.04 -27.12
CA GLN A 71 23.69 28.81 -28.36
C GLN A 71 23.17 30.24 -28.17
N MET A 72 22.10 30.42 -27.38
CA MET A 72 21.59 31.75 -27.03
C MET A 72 22.60 32.55 -26.20
N GLU A 73 23.28 31.92 -25.24
CA GLU A 73 24.34 32.56 -24.44
C GLU A 73 25.49 33.06 -25.32
N LYS A 74 25.82 32.31 -26.38
CA LYS A 74 26.84 32.68 -27.38
C LYS A 74 26.35 33.67 -28.44
N GLY A 75 25.06 34.03 -28.45
CA GLY A 75 24.46 34.90 -29.47
C GLY A 75 24.21 34.22 -30.83
N GLU A 76 24.33 32.90 -30.92
CA GLU A 76 24.14 32.10 -32.14
C GLU A 76 22.65 31.82 -32.42
N LEU A 77 21.80 31.89 -31.39
CA LEU A 77 20.35 31.72 -31.49
C LEU A 77 19.63 32.94 -30.91
N ALA A 78 18.73 33.54 -31.68
CA ALA A 78 17.91 34.64 -31.19
C ALA A 78 16.87 34.13 -30.17
N ARG A 79 16.74 34.85 -29.05
CA ARG A 79 15.76 34.53 -27.98
C ARG A 79 14.34 34.40 -28.51
N ASP A 80 13.93 35.26 -29.44
CA ASP A 80 12.56 35.25 -29.96
C ASP A 80 12.29 34.01 -30.83
N ALA A 81 13.30 33.51 -31.55
CA ALA A 81 13.20 32.27 -32.30
C ALA A 81 12.98 31.09 -31.33
N PHE A 82 13.79 31.00 -30.27
CA PHE A 82 13.64 29.97 -29.25
C PHE A 82 12.26 30.04 -28.56
N MET A 83 11.82 31.22 -28.14
CA MET A 83 10.51 31.38 -27.48
C MET A 83 9.34 31.02 -28.40
N ASN A 84 9.45 31.29 -29.70
CA ASN A 84 8.44 30.86 -30.69
C ASN A 84 8.35 29.33 -30.81
N GLU A 85 9.48 28.62 -30.73
CA GLU A 85 9.48 27.15 -30.69
C GLU A 85 8.82 26.61 -29.42
N ILE A 86 9.13 27.18 -28.26
CA ILE A 86 8.51 26.81 -26.98
C ILE A 86 6.99 27.02 -27.04
N LYS A 87 6.54 28.14 -27.62
CA LYS A 87 5.11 28.44 -27.77
C LYS A 87 4.42 27.39 -28.65
N LYS A 88 4.97 27.10 -29.84
CA LYS A 88 4.42 26.08 -30.75
C LYS A 88 4.37 24.70 -30.10
N PHE A 89 5.42 24.33 -29.37
CA PHE A 89 5.45 23.07 -28.63
C PHE A 89 4.35 23.02 -27.57
N THR A 90 4.23 24.08 -26.77
CA THR A 90 3.20 24.19 -25.72
C THR A 90 1.79 24.09 -26.31
N GLU A 91 1.52 24.79 -27.41
CA GLU A 91 0.24 24.73 -28.12
C GLU A 91 -0.09 23.29 -28.58
N SER A 92 0.89 22.58 -29.15
CA SER A 92 0.74 21.18 -29.54
C SER A 92 0.41 20.27 -28.35
N VAL A 93 1.10 20.44 -27.22
CA VAL A 93 0.83 19.66 -26.00
C VAL A 93 -0.59 19.91 -25.48
N VAL A 94 -1.02 21.18 -25.42
CA VAL A 94 -2.38 21.54 -24.97
C VAL A 94 -3.44 20.97 -25.90
N GLN A 95 -3.20 20.98 -27.22
CA GLN A 95 -4.12 20.41 -28.19
C GLN A 95 -4.26 18.88 -28.01
N LYS A 96 -3.14 18.16 -27.85
CA LYS A 96 -3.14 16.71 -27.57
C LYS A 96 -3.88 16.40 -26.26
N ALA A 97 -3.65 17.19 -25.21
CA ALA A 97 -4.32 17.05 -23.92
C ALA A 97 -5.84 17.22 -24.02
N ARG A 98 -6.29 18.24 -24.76
CA ARG A 98 -7.72 18.48 -24.99
C ARG A 98 -8.37 17.35 -25.79
N GLY A 99 -7.74 16.92 -26.88
CA GLY A 99 -8.25 15.82 -27.70
C GLY A 99 -8.41 14.53 -26.91
N HIS A 100 -7.40 14.16 -26.12
CA HIS A 100 -7.46 12.98 -25.24
C HIS A 100 -8.56 13.11 -24.18
N TYR A 101 -8.73 14.30 -23.60
CA TYR A 101 -9.79 14.55 -22.62
C TYR A 101 -11.20 14.45 -23.23
N GLU A 102 -11.39 15.00 -24.44
CA GLU A 102 -12.65 14.89 -25.19
C GLU A 102 -12.98 13.44 -25.55
N GLU A 103 -11.99 12.64 -25.95
CA GLU A 103 -12.16 11.21 -26.21
C GLU A 103 -12.59 10.45 -24.95
N ILE A 104 -11.98 10.73 -23.80
CA ILE A 104 -12.35 10.10 -22.52
C ILE A 104 -13.80 10.45 -22.15
N ILE A 105 -14.21 11.72 -22.28
CA ILE A 105 -15.57 12.15 -21.90
C ILE A 105 -16.62 11.57 -22.85
N SER A 106 -16.32 11.54 -24.14
CA SER A 106 -17.26 11.10 -25.18
C SER A 106 -17.35 9.58 -25.29
N ARG A 107 -16.48 8.82 -24.60
CA ARG A 107 -16.51 7.36 -24.60
C ARG A 107 -17.84 6.87 -24.02
N PRO A 108 -18.68 6.16 -24.81
CA PRO A 108 -19.88 5.57 -24.28
C PRO A 108 -19.49 4.44 -23.32
N PHE A 109 -20.08 4.47 -22.13
CA PHE A 109 -20.00 3.36 -21.19
C PHE A 109 -21.40 2.78 -21.04
N ASP A 110 -21.53 1.49 -21.32
CA ASP A 110 -22.77 0.78 -21.09
C ASP A 110 -23.08 0.75 -19.60
N ASP A 111 -24.36 0.86 -19.25
CA ASP A 111 -24.80 0.78 -17.86
C ASP A 111 -24.49 -0.60 -17.29
N LEU A 112 -24.03 -0.63 -16.03
CA LEU A 112 -23.81 -1.87 -15.31
C LEU A 112 -25.17 -2.42 -14.89
N LYS A 113 -25.50 -3.60 -15.41
CA LYS A 113 -26.71 -4.35 -15.06
C LYS A 113 -26.56 -4.98 -13.68
N CYS A 114 -26.74 -4.19 -12.63
CA CYS A 114 -26.75 -4.67 -11.25
C CYS A 114 -27.60 -3.78 -10.33
N PRO A 115 -28.28 -4.37 -9.33
CA PRO A 115 -29.10 -3.61 -8.41
C PRO A 115 -28.23 -2.69 -7.54
N CYS A 116 -28.65 -1.43 -7.41
CA CYS A 116 -27.94 -0.46 -6.60
C CYS A 116 -27.94 -0.87 -5.11
N PRO A 117 -26.78 -0.94 -4.42
CA PRO A 117 -26.70 -1.36 -3.01
C PRO A 117 -27.48 -0.48 -2.02
N ASN A 118 -27.82 0.75 -2.44
CA ASN A 118 -28.43 1.76 -1.59
C ASN A 118 -29.94 1.93 -1.83
N CYS A 119 -30.40 1.89 -3.09
CA CYS A 119 -31.81 2.11 -3.45
C CYS A 119 -32.44 0.99 -4.30
N ASN A 120 -31.68 -0.05 -4.65
CA ASN A 120 -32.14 -1.19 -5.45
C ASN A 120 -32.60 -0.87 -6.89
N ALA A 121 -32.21 0.30 -7.43
CA ALA A 121 -32.40 0.61 -8.85
C ALA A 121 -31.71 -0.46 -9.73
N PRO A 122 -32.29 -0.84 -10.88
CA PRO A 122 -31.87 -2.03 -11.62
C PRO A 122 -30.50 -1.91 -12.30
N ASP A 123 -30.10 -0.68 -12.63
CA ASP A 123 -28.90 -0.37 -13.38
C ASP A 123 -28.08 0.73 -12.70
N LEU A 124 -26.76 0.63 -12.80
CA LEU A 124 -25.82 1.68 -12.39
C LEU A 124 -25.19 2.33 -13.62
N LYS A 125 -25.09 3.65 -13.59
CA LYS A 125 -24.35 4.41 -14.60
C LYS A 125 -22.87 4.15 -14.44
N GLN A 126 -22.24 3.85 -15.56
CA GLN A 126 -20.79 3.77 -15.65
C GLN A 126 -20.21 5.07 -16.20
N THR A 127 -19.10 5.52 -15.61
CA THR A 127 -18.22 6.54 -16.21
C THR A 127 -16.83 5.95 -16.40
N ASP A 128 -15.88 6.76 -16.85
CA ASP A 128 -14.45 6.43 -16.90
C ASP A 128 -13.86 6.06 -15.53
N ALA A 129 -14.33 6.72 -14.48
CA ALA A 129 -13.74 6.65 -13.14
C ALA A 129 -14.67 6.08 -12.05
N THR A 130 -15.98 5.97 -12.29
CA THR A 130 -16.95 5.62 -11.25
C THR A 130 -18.10 4.73 -11.73
N TYR A 131 -18.66 4.00 -10.77
CA TYR A 131 -20.00 3.43 -10.82
C TYR A 131 -20.91 4.30 -9.94
N GLU A 132 -21.98 4.84 -10.50
CA GLU A 132 -22.89 5.73 -9.78
C GLU A 132 -24.36 5.42 -10.07
N CYS A 133 -25.23 5.62 -9.08
CA CYS A 133 -26.66 5.44 -9.28
C CYS A 133 -27.25 6.70 -9.96
N ARG A 134 -28.18 6.50 -10.91
CA ARG A 134 -28.86 7.59 -11.61
C ARG A 134 -29.98 8.23 -10.78
N GLU A 135 -30.45 7.54 -9.74
CA GLU A 135 -31.56 8.01 -8.91
C GLU A 135 -31.13 9.25 -8.09
N PRO A 136 -31.81 10.41 -8.21
CA PRO A 136 -31.41 11.66 -7.58
C PRO A 136 -31.24 11.57 -6.06
N ASP A 137 -32.09 10.81 -5.39
CA ASP A 137 -32.12 10.70 -3.92
C ASP A 137 -31.16 9.63 -3.37
N CYS A 138 -30.55 8.81 -4.23
CA CYS A 138 -29.70 7.71 -3.80
C CYS A 138 -28.27 8.16 -3.47
N GLY A 139 -27.65 8.92 -4.37
CA GLY A 139 -26.28 9.43 -4.20
C GLY A 139 -25.18 8.36 -4.10
N PHE A 140 -25.45 7.11 -4.48
CA PHE A 140 -24.45 6.03 -4.50
C PHE A 140 -23.38 6.29 -5.56
N ARG A 141 -22.10 6.25 -5.15
CA ARG A 141 -20.94 6.43 -6.02
C ARG A 141 -19.73 5.68 -5.47
N ILE A 142 -19.13 4.81 -6.28
CA ILE A 142 -17.90 4.08 -5.99
C ILE A 142 -16.92 4.24 -7.15
N SER A 143 -15.62 4.36 -6.87
CA SER A 143 -14.61 4.48 -7.92
C SER A 143 -14.34 3.13 -8.59
N LYS A 144 -14.15 3.16 -9.91
CA LYS A 144 -13.62 2.04 -10.72
C LYS A 144 -12.18 1.71 -10.35
N TYR A 145 -11.42 2.63 -9.77
CA TYR A 145 -10.02 2.40 -9.43
C TYR A 145 -9.84 2.34 -7.92
N ILE A 146 -9.54 1.16 -7.39
CA ILE A 146 -9.35 0.90 -5.97
C ILE A 146 -7.88 0.58 -5.74
N ALA A 147 -7.18 1.45 -5.01
CA ALA A 147 -5.73 1.36 -4.79
C ALA A 147 -4.92 1.07 -6.07
N GLY A 148 -5.26 1.74 -7.18
CA GLY A 148 -4.56 1.60 -8.46
C GLY A 148 -5.05 0.46 -9.35
N ARG A 149 -5.89 -0.45 -8.84
CA ARG A 149 -6.47 -1.55 -9.60
C ARG A 149 -7.83 -1.16 -10.18
N LEU A 150 -8.09 -1.53 -11.43
CA LEU A 150 -9.42 -1.42 -12.03
C LEU A 150 -10.35 -2.50 -11.44
N LEU A 151 -11.53 -2.08 -10.98
CA LEU A 151 -12.66 -2.95 -10.63
C LEU A 151 -13.46 -3.20 -11.91
N THR A 152 -13.47 -4.43 -12.39
CA THR A 152 -14.18 -4.77 -13.64
C THR A 152 -15.70 -4.73 -13.42
N GLY A 153 -16.48 -4.72 -14.51
CA GLY A 153 -17.95 -4.76 -14.40
C GLY A 153 -18.45 -5.99 -13.64
N GLU A 154 -17.86 -7.15 -13.89
CA GLU A 154 -18.22 -8.40 -13.18
C GLU A 154 -17.91 -8.32 -11.69
N GLU A 155 -16.71 -7.85 -11.34
CA GLU A 155 -16.30 -7.66 -9.95
C GLU A 155 -17.13 -6.62 -9.22
N ALA A 156 -17.51 -5.54 -9.91
CA ALA A 156 -18.40 -4.52 -9.40
C ALA A 156 -19.80 -5.10 -9.12
N THR A 157 -20.34 -5.89 -10.06
CA THR A 157 -21.63 -6.58 -9.86
C THR A 157 -21.60 -7.49 -8.64
N THR A 158 -20.55 -8.29 -8.47
CA THR A 158 -20.36 -9.13 -7.29
C THR A 158 -20.30 -8.26 -6.04
N LEU A 159 -19.36 -7.30 -5.97
CA LEU A 159 -19.17 -6.43 -4.81
C LEU A 159 -20.43 -5.65 -4.42
N PHE A 160 -21.24 -5.22 -5.38
CA PHE A 160 -22.47 -4.44 -5.11
C PHE A 160 -23.63 -5.34 -4.67
N THR A 161 -23.68 -6.58 -5.14
CA THR A 161 -24.75 -7.52 -4.78
C THR A 161 -24.48 -8.21 -3.45
N THR A 162 -23.27 -8.76 -3.28
CA THR A 162 -22.89 -9.53 -2.08
C THR A 162 -22.29 -8.64 -0.98
N LYS A 163 -21.93 -7.39 -1.29
CA LYS A 163 -21.15 -6.48 -0.43
C LYS A 163 -19.73 -6.96 -0.13
N PHE A 164 -19.29 -8.06 -0.75
CA PHE A 164 -18.00 -8.67 -0.53
C PHE A 164 -17.46 -9.28 -1.83
N LEU A 165 -16.22 -8.94 -2.16
CA LEU A 165 -15.48 -9.53 -3.26
C LEU A 165 -14.28 -10.28 -2.66
N GLU A 166 -14.12 -11.52 -3.07
CA GLU A 166 -13.01 -12.39 -2.68
C GLU A 166 -11.64 -11.78 -2.97
N GLN A 167 -10.59 -12.40 -2.43
CA GLN A 167 -9.22 -11.93 -2.57
C GLN A 167 -8.84 -11.69 -4.04
N ARG A 168 -8.31 -10.50 -4.29
CA ARG A 168 -7.75 -10.09 -5.58
C ARG A 168 -6.34 -9.57 -5.40
N ASP A 169 -5.57 -9.71 -6.47
CA ASP A 169 -4.24 -9.17 -6.63
C ASP A 169 -4.26 -7.82 -7.35
N GLY A 170 -3.08 -7.21 -7.52
CA GLY A 170 -2.92 -5.98 -8.30
C GLY A 170 -3.25 -4.69 -7.56
N PHE A 171 -3.56 -4.75 -6.25
CA PHE A 171 -3.66 -3.54 -5.43
C PHE A 171 -2.29 -2.98 -5.13
N VAL A 172 -2.18 -1.64 -5.12
CA VAL A 172 -0.93 -0.93 -4.89
C VAL A 172 -1.09 -0.03 -3.67
N SER A 173 -0.28 -0.28 -2.65
CA SER A 173 -0.28 0.52 -1.42
C SER A 173 0.22 1.94 -1.67
N ARG A 174 0.04 2.82 -0.68
CA ARG A 174 0.57 4.20 -0.73
C ARG A 174 2.09 4.28 -0.96
N PHE A 175 2.82 3.21 -0.64
CA PHE A 175 4.27 3.09 -0.82
C PHE A 175 4.64 2.36 -2.12
N ASN A 176 3.71 2.25 -3.07
CA ASN A 176 3.89 1.57 -4.35
C ASN A 176 4.25 0.07 -4.24
N ARG A 177 3.89 -0.56 -3.13
CA ARG A 177 4.07 -2.01 -2.93
C ARG A 177 2.79 -2.75 -3.30
N PRO A 178 2.86 -3.77 -4.16
CA PRO A 178 1.72 -4.60 -4.46
C PRO A 178 1.27 -5.36 -3.20
N PHE A 179 -0.04 -5.57 -3.08
CA PHE A 179 -0.62 -6.40 -2.04
C PHE A 179 -1.88 -7.08 -2.56
N GLU A 180 -2.29 -8.13 -1.85
CA GLU A 180 -3.52 -8.86 -2.09
C GLU A 180 -4.50 -8.62 -0.94
N ALA A 181 -5.77 -8.49 -1.26
CA ALA A 181 -6.83 -8.29 -0.28
C ALA A 181 -8.19 -8.65 -0.89
N ALA A 182 -9.14 -9.02 -0.04
CA ALA A 182 -10.55 -8.99 -0.40
C ALA A 182 -11.08 -7.55 -0.30
N LEU A 183 -12.19 -7.27 -0.98
CA LEU A 183 -12.87 -5.98 -0.90
C LEU A 183 -14.24 -6.12 -0.25
N GLU A 184 -14.56 -5.20 0.65
CA GLU A 184 -15.89 -5.10 1.24
C GLU A 184 -16.51 -3.74 0.94
N LEU A 185 -17.84 -3.70 0.88
CA LEU A 185 -18.59 -2.47 0.64
C LEU A 185 -19.25 -2.00 1.93
N ASN A 186 -18.71 -0.92 2.50
CA ASN A 186 -19.11 -0.40 3.80
C ASN A 186 -19.85 0.93 3.72
N GLN A 187 -20.78 1.12 4.65
CA GLN A 187 -21.45 2.39 4.90
C GLN A 187 -21.31 2.75 6.38
N ALA A 188 -20.51 3.76 6.69
CA ALA A 188 -20.33 4.20 8.07
C ALA A 188 -21.63 4.82 8.60
N VAL A 189 -22.10 4.39 9.78
CA VAL A 189 -23.25 5.00 10.47
C VAL A 189 -22.71 5.80 11.65
N SER A 190 -23.05 7.08 11.71
CA SER A 190 -22.67 7.95 12.83
C SER A 190 -23.42 7.56 14.12
N LYS A 191 -22.90 8.01 15.27
CA LYS A 191 -23.54 7.80 16.59
C LYS A 191 -24.97 8.36 16.66
N THR A 192 -25.32 9.32 15.80
CA THR A 192 -26.66 9.91 15.70
C THR A 192 -27.55 9.18 14.69
N GLY A 193 -27.16 7.99 14.20
CA GLY A 193 -27.91 7.18 13.25
C GLY A 193 -27.84 7.65 11.79
N LYS A 194 -27.12 8.74 11.49
CA LYS A 194 -26.98 9.24 10.12
C LYS A 194 -26.03 8.34 9.32
N LYS A 195 -26.54 7.77 8.23
CA LYS A 195 -25.77 6.96 7.27
C LYS A 195 -24.82 7.84 6.46
N GLY A 196 -23.56 7.44 6.39
CA GLY A 196 -22.51 8.10 5.63
C GLY A 196 -22.48 7.65 4.16
N LYS A 197 -21.44 8.10 3.45
CA LYS A 197 -21.20 7.66 2.07
C LYS A 197 -20.66 6.23 2.04
N TRP A 198 -21.05 5.49 1.01
CA TRP A 198 -20.50 4.19 0.70
C TRP A 198 -19.00 4.29 0.37
N LYS A 199 -18.23 3.31 0.83
CA LYS A 199 -16.79 3.21 0.61
C LYS A 199 -16.38 1.75 0.49
N THR A 200 -15.32 1.49 -0.26
CA THR A 200 -14.69 0.17 -0.30
C THR A 200 -13.66 0.05 0.82
N GLY A 201 -13.73 -1.05 1.57
CA GLY A 201 -12.76 -1.48 2.57
C GLY A 201 -11.89 -2.61 2.03
N PHE A 202 -10.71 -2.78 2.62
CA PHE A 202 -9.86 -3.93 2.36
C PHE A 202 -10.00 -4.89 3.53
N VAL A 203 -10.29 -6.15 3.22
CA VAL A 203 -10.25 -7.25 4.19
C VAL A 203 -9.01 -8.06 3.89
N PHE A 204 -8.09 -8.11 4.85
CA PHE A 204 -6.88 -8.90 4.71
C PHE A 204 -7.10 -10.29 5.28
N ASP A 205 -6.39 -11.27 4.75
CA ASP A 205 -6.43 -12.68 5.15
C ASP A 205 -6.18 -12.89 6.66
N SER A 206 -5.49 -11.96 7.33
CA SER A 206 -5.36 -11.94 8.79
C SER A 206 -6.68 -11.74 9.55
N ASP A 207 -7.70 -11.22 8.88
CA ASP A 207 -8.98 -10.81 9.43
C ASP A 207 -10.12 -11.78 9.03
N LEU A 208 -9.84 -12.77 8.16
CA LEU A 208 -10.82 -13.75 7.64
C LEU A 208 -10.89 -15.06 8.44
N GLU A 209 -9.91 -15.34 9.31
CA GLU A 209 -10.03 -16.43 10.29
C GLU A 209 -10.60 -15.82 11.57
N SER A 210 -11.91 -15.64 11.62
CA SER A 210 -12.61 -15.18 12.81
C SER A 210 -12.66 -16.31 13.84
N VAL A 211 -12.74 -15.97 15.13
CA VAL A 211 -12.88 -16.95 16.22
C VAL A 211 -14.07 -17.90 15.99
N ASP A 212 -15.08 -17.43 15.27
CA ASP A 212 -16.33 -18.13 15.00
C ASP A 212 -16.18 -19.29 13.98
N ASP A 213 -15.05 -19.37 13.26
CA ASP A 213 -14.75 -20.44 12.30
C ASP A 213 -13.85 -21.56 12.88
N LEU A 214 -13.51 -21.51 14.17
CA LEU A 214 -12.66 -22.50 14.84
C LEU A 214 -13.44 -23.80 15.12
N THR A 215 -13.09 -24.88 14.41
CA THR A 215 -13.67 -26.22 14.65
C THR A 215 -12.94 -26.95 15.78
N GLU A 216 -13.61 -27.92 16.44
CA GLU A 216 -13.00 -28.71 17.52
C GLU A 216 -11.75 -29.49 17.07
N ASP A 217 -11.65 -29.82 15.77
CA ASP A 217 -10.51 -30.52 15.17
C ASP A 217 -9.23 -29.68 15.09
N GLN A 218 -9.35 -28.34 15.16
CA GLN A 218 -8.21 -27.40 15.13
C GLN A 218 -7.69 -27.06 16.54
N MET A 219 -8.31 -27.61 17.58
CA MET A 219 -7.88 -27.46 18.97
C MET A 219 -6.67 -28.37 19.24
N ILE A 220 -5.50 -27.77 19.49
CA ILE A 220 -4.29 -28.53 19.81
C ILE A 220 -4.37 -29.06 21.25
N LYS A 221 -4.67 -28.16 22.20
CA LYS A 221 -4.54 -28.45 23.64
C LYS A 221 -5.22 -27.41 24.52
N GLU A 222 -5.59 -27.81 25.73
CA GLU A 222 -5.92 -26.88 26.82
C GLU A 222 -4.65 -26.47 27.57
N VAL A 223 -4.43 -25.16 27.65
CA VAL A 223 -3.28 -24.56 28.34
C VAL A 223 -3.76 -23.71 29.51
N ILE A 224 -3.02 -23.74 30.62
CA ILE A 224 -3.23 -22.82 31.74
C ILE A 224 -2.39 -21.58 31.46
N LEU A 225 -3.05 -20.47 31.19
CA LEU A 225 -2.40 -19.18 30.93
C LEU A 225 -1.67 -18.68 32.18
N THR A 226 -0.73 -17.77 31.98
CA THR A 226 0.00 -17.05 33.05
C THR A 226 -0.90 -16.37 34.09
N ASN A 227 -2.16 -16.09 33.76
CA ASN A 227 -3.17 -15.52 34.66
C ASN A 227 -4.00 -16.58 35.42
N GLY A 228 -3.66 -17.86 35.30
CA GLY A 228 -4.33 -18.98 35.96
C GLY A 228 -5.62 -19.45 35.28
N LYS A 229 -6.03 -18.86 34.15
CA LYS A 229 -7.21 -19.29 33.40
C LYS A 229 -6.88 -20.45 32.46
N GLN A 230 -7.74 -21.45 32.42
CA GLN A 230 -7.71 -22.47 31.37
C GLN A 230 -8.18 -21.86 30.05
N ALA A 231 -7.42 -22.07 29.00
CA ALA A 231 -7.73 -21.59 27.66
C ALA A 231 -7.41 -22.66 26.62
N LYS A 232 -8.22 -22.72 25.57
CA LYS A 232 -8.00 -23.61 24.44
C LYS A 232 -7.06 -22.95 23.44
N LEU A 233 -6.00 -23.65 23.06
CA LEU A 233 -5.06 -23.25 22.02
C LEU A 233 -5.49 -23.89 20.70
N TYR A 234 -5.77 -23.05 19.71
CA TYR A 234 -6.11 -23.45 18.36
C TYR A 234 -4.95 -23.18 17.40
N GLU A 235 -4.75 -24.05 16.42
CA GLU A 235 -3.83 -23.87 15.31
C GLU A 235 -4.61 -23.81 14.00
N THR A 236 -4.54 -22.67 13.32
CA THR A 236 -5.01 -22.51 11.94
C THR A 236 -3.84 -22.66 10.98
N ASP A 237 -4.07 -22.59 9.67
CA ASP A 237 -2.98 -22.67 8.68
C ASP A 237 -1.99 -21.51 8.82
N LYS A 238 -2.43 -20.35 9.33
CA LYS A 238 -1.66 -19.10 9.34
C LYS A 238 -1.34 -18.57 10.74
N ALA A 239 -2.06 -19.00 11.78
CA ALA A 239 -1.91 -18.46 13.13
C ALA A 239 -2.18 -19.50 14.24
N PHE A 240 -1.71 -19.16 15.44
CA PHE A 240 -2.13 -19.75 16.70
C PHE A 240 -3.10 -18.79 17.39
N MET A 241 -4.23 -19.30 17.88
CA MET A 241 -5.27 -18.49 18.52
C MET A 241 -5.65 -19.00 19.90
N VAL A 242 -5.93 -18.05 20.79
CA VAL A 242 -6.47 -18.30 22.12
C VAL A 242 -7.64 -17.34 22.36
N PRO A 243 -8.85 -17.69 21.89
CA PRO A 243 -10.06 -16.86 22.00
C PRO A 243 -10.38 -16.41 23.42
N ALA A 244 -10.08 -17.24 24.43
CA ALA A 244 -10.35 -16.95 25.83
C ALA A 244 -9.47 -15.83 26.41
N MET A 245 -8.39 -15.42 25.72
CA MET A 245 -7.45 -14.39 26.18
C MET A 245 -7.85 -13.00 25.66
N VAL A 246 -8.98 -12.50 26.15
CA VAL A 246 -9.52 -11.18 25.78
C VAL A 246 -8.81 -10.07 26.58
N THR A 247 -8.39 -9.01 25.90
CA THR A 247 -7.77 -7.82 26.53
C THR A 247 -8.50 -6.54 26.11
N LYS A 248 -8.21 -5.42 26.79
CA LYS A 248 -8.80 -4.10 26.42
C LYS A 248 -8.46 -3.65 25.00
N GLU A 249 -7.36 -4.14 24.43
CA GLU A 249 -6.93 -3.82 23.06
C GLU A 249 -7.36 -4.89 22.04
N ASN A 250 -7.76 -6.08 22.50
CA ASN A 250 -8.13 -7.19 21.62
C ASN A 250 -9.35 -7.94 22.19
N SER A 251 -10.54 -7.56 21.72
CA SER A 251 -11.83 -8.13 22.14
C SER A 251 -12.02 -9.56 21.67
N ASP A 252 -11.29 -9.97 20.63
CA ASP A 252 -11.53 -11.21 19.89
C ASP A 252 -10.51 -12.30 20.30
N GLY A 253 -9.82 -12.10 21.42
CA GLY A 253 -8.84 -13.05 21.96
C GLY A 253 -7.43 -12.90 21.39
N PHE A 254 -6.49 -13.70 21.88
CA PHE A 254 -5.08 -13.60 21.47
C PHE A 254 -4.86 -14.30 20.12
N ARG A 255 -4.24 -13.61 19.17
CA ARG A 255 -3.86 -14.14 17.85
C ARG A 255 -2.37 -13.94 17.60
N LEU A 256 -1.70 -15.01 17.19
CA LEU A 256 -0.28 -15.00 16.85
C LEU A 256 -0.03 -15.67 15.51
N GLY A 257 0.49 -14.94 14.52
CA GLY A 257 0.87 -15.55 13.24
C GLY A 257 1.95 -16.63 13.42
N LYS A 258 1.89 -17.70 12.61
CA LYS A 258 2.90 -18.79 12.64
C LYS A 258 4.32 -18.30 12.35
N THR A 259 4.45 -17.18 11.63
CA THR A 259 5.73 -16.61 11.25
C THR A 259 5.90 -15.21 11.82
N ILE A 260 6.95 -15.00 12.62
CA ILE A 260 7.35 -13.69 13.13
C ILE A 260 8.75 -13.38 12.65
N LEU A 261 8.94 -12.23 11.99
CA LEU A 261 10.25 -11.78 11.51
C LEU A 261 11.02 -12.87 10.71
N GLN A 262 10.30 -13.54 9.81
CA GLN A 262 10.79 -14.64 8.96
C GLN A 262 11.16 -15.93 9.71
N LYS A 263 10.82 -16.04 11.00
CA LYS A 263 10.96 -17.27 11.79
C LYS A 263 9.60 -17.92 12.00
N GLU A 264 9.47 -19.16 11.57
CA GLU A 264 8.34 -20.03 11.89
C GLU A 264 8.42 -20.50 13.34
N LEU A 265 7.29 -20.40 14.04
CA LEU A 265 7.09 -20.84 15.42
C LEU A 265 6.42 -22.20 15.45
N THR A 266 6.82 -23.02 16.40
CA THR A 266 6.20 -24.32 16.64
C THR A 266 5.11 -24.21 17.70
N ALA A 267 4.13 -25.11 17.69
CA ALA A 267 3.07 -25.16 18.71
C ALA A 267 3.64 -25.26 20.14
N THR A 268 4.76 -25.97 20.31
CA THR A 268 5.44 -26.12 21.61
C THR A 268 6.08 -24.82 22.10
N ASP A 269 6.61 -23.99 21.20
CA ASP A 269 7.12 -22.66 21.55
C ASP A 269 5.98 -21.75 22.04
N VAL A 270 4.85 -21.77 21.34
CA VAL A 270 3.67 -20.96 21.69
C VAL A 270 3.05 -21.43 23.00
N GLU A 271 2.95 -22.74 23.23
CA GLU A 271 2.51 -23.32 24.51
C GLU A 271 3.38 -22.83 25.66
N LYS A 272 4.72 -22.92 25.53
CA LYS A 272 5.66 -22.44 26.56
C LYS A 272 5.50 -20.94 26.81
N MET A 273 5.30 -20.15 25.77
CA MET A 273 5.08 -18.71 25.90
C MET A 273 3.80 -18.40 26.68
N LEU A 274 2.71 -19.14 26.42
CA LEU A 274 1.41 -18.95 27.07
C LEU A 274 1.41 -19.39 28.53
N VAL A 275 2.14 -20.45 28.87
CA VAL A 275 2.21 -21.01 30.23
C VAL A 275 3.24 -20.28 31.09
N SER A 276 4.44 -20.04 30.57
CA SER A 276 5.57 -19.49 31.34
C SER A 276 5.83 -18.01 31.11
N GLY A 277 5.08 -17.37 30.21
CA GLY A 277 5.26 -15.97 29.81
C GLY A 277 6.46 -15.73 28.87
N LYS A 278 7.28 -16.75 28.59
CA LYS A 278 8.45 -16.66 27.71
C LYS A 278 8.74 -17.96 26.95
N THR A 279 9.33 -17.85 25.77
CA THR A 279 9.86 -19.01 25.02
C THR A 279 11.30 -19.34 25.44
N ASP A 280 11.80 -20.48 24.95
CA ASP A 280 13.24 -20.73 24.89
C ASP A 280 13.93 -19.74 23.92
N LEU A 281 15.26 -19.74 23.91
CA LEU A 281 16.04 -18.88 23.03
C LEU A 281 15.87 -19.35 21.59
N LEU A 282 15.08 -18.63 20.80
CA LEU A 282 14.81 -18.94 19.41
C LEU A 282 15.81 -18.22 18.50
N PRO A 283 16.65 -18.93 17.72
CA PRO A 283 17.52 -18.33 16.74
C PRO A 283 16.80 -18.06 15.41
N GLY A 284 17.33 -17.13 14.62
CA GLY A 284 16.94 -16.96 13.21
C GLY A 284 15.92 -15.87 12.93
N PHE A 285 15.58 -15.01 13.90
CA PHE A 285 14.76 -13.83 13.62
C PHE A 285 15.53 -12.81 12.78
N ILE A 286 14.91 -12.23 11.76
CA ILE A 286 15.57 -11.24 10.90
C ILE A 286 15.08 -9.84 11.24
N SER A 287 15.98 -8.97 11.69
CA SER A 287 15.63 -7.59 12.06
C SER A 287 15.17 -6.78 10.84
N LYS A 288 13.98 -6.17 10.91
CA LYS A 288 13.51 -5.22 9.88
C LYS A 288 14.49 -4.05 9.68
N LYS A 289 15.19 -3.62 10.74
CA LYS A 289 16.09 -2.44 10.74
C LYS A 289 17.48 -2.76 10.20
N THR A 290 18.08 -3.88 10.62
CA THR A 290 19.47 -4.21 10.28
C THR A 290 19.61 -5.33 9.27
N LYS A 291 18.51 -6.04 8.94
CA LYS A 291 18.48 -7.23 8.07
C LYS A 291 19.39 -8.37 8.53
N ARG A 292 19.86 -8.32 9.79
CA ARG A 292 20.70 -9.36 10.40
C ARG A 292 19.84 -10.31 11.22
N ALA A 293 20.26 -11.58 11.21
CA ALA A 293 19.70 -12.60 12.08
C ALA A 293 20.05 -12.32 13.57
N PHE A 294 19.11 -12.57 14.46
CA PHE A 294 19.30 -12.52 15.90
C PHE A 294 18.56 -13.66 16.60
N ALA A 295 18.98 -13.95 17.83
CA ALA A 295 18.31 -14.91 18.71
C ALA A 295 17.69 -14.15 19.90
N ALA A 296 16.47 -14.53 20.27
CA ALA A 296 15.73 -13.88 21.35
C ALA A 296 14.70 -14.85 21.95
N HIS A 297 14.31 -14.59 23.20
CA HIS A 297 13.12 -15.15 23.81
C HIS A 297 11.92 -14.30 23.41
N LEU A 298 10.84 -14.92 22.97
CA LEU A 298 9.55 -14.23 22.83
C LEU A 298 8.90 -14.16 24.20
N THR A 299 8.49 -12.97 24.61
CA THR A 299 7.81 -12.73 25.88
C THR A 299 6.37 -12.33 25.62
N LEU A 300 5.44 -12.81 26.42
CA LEU A 300 4.03 -12.41 26.35
C LEU A 300 3.67 -11.61 27.60
N ASP A 301 3.22 -10.37 27.40
CA ASP A 301 2.63 -9.58 28.47
C ASP A 301 1.20 -10.08 28.74
N PRO A 302 0.89 -10.57 29.96
CA PRO A 302 -0.42 -11.14 30.28
C PRO A 302 -1.56 -10.13 30.28
N ASP A 303 -1.28 -8.84 30.52
CA ASP A 303 -2.31 -7.81 30.66
C ASP A 303 -2.67 -7.18 29.30
N THR A 304 -1.67 -7.06 28.41
CA THR A 304 -1.83 -6.44 27.09
C THR A 304 -1.86 -7.44 25.94
N ALA A 305 -1.56 -8.71 26.21
CA ALA A 305 -1.37 -9.77 25.20
C ALA A 305 -0.34 -9.39 24.12
N LYS A 306 0.58 -8.46 24.43
CA LYS A 306 1.63 -8.00 23.51
C LYS A 306 2.84 -8.92 23.57
N ILE A 307 3.42 -9.11 22.39
CA ILE A 307 4.61 -9.92 22.22
C ILE A 307 5.84 -9.03 22.20
N GLY A 308 6.76 -9.32 23.12
CA GLY A 308 8.07 -8.68 23.25
C GLY A 308 9.21 -9.62 22.85
N PHE A 309 10.40 -9.06 22.76
CA PHE A 309 11.65 -9.79 22.55
C PHE A 309 12.59 -9.52 23.72
N GLU A 310 12.97 -10.57 24.44
CA GLU A 310 14.01 -10.51 25.47
C GLU A 310 15.30 -11.15 24.92
N PHE A 311 16.40 -10.42 24.97
CA PHE A 311 17.68 -10.86 24.44
C PHE A 311 18.54 -11.41 25.58
N ALA A 312 19.19 -12.55 25.35
CA ALA A 312 20.18 -13.06 26.29
C ALA A 312 21.26 -11.98 26.58
N PRO A 313 21.70 -11.83 27.83
CA PRO A 313 22.68 -10.81 28.20
C PRO A 313 23.97 -11.00 27.40
N ARG A 314 24.40 -9.96 26.67
CA ARG A 314 25.66 -9.98 25.93
C ARG A 314 26.81 -10.18 26.91
N LYS A 315 27.65 -11.20 26.69
CA LYS A 315 29.01 -11.22 27.26
C LYS A 315 29.69 -9.93 26.80
N THR A 316 29.97 -9.02 27.74
CA THR A 316 30.66 -7.76 27.47
C THR A 316 31.99 -8.06 26.79
N ALA A 317 32.15 -7.60 25.55
CA ALA A 317 33.43 -7.67 24.85
C ALA A 317 34.48 -6.90 25.66
N LYS A 318 35.54 -7.59 26.10
CA LYS A 318 36.73 -6.95 26.70
C LYS A 318 37.22 -5.85 25.75
N LYS A 319 37.28 -4.61 26.23
CA LYS A 319 37.89 -3.48 25.50
C LYS A 319 39.30 -3.90 25.06
N ALA A 320 39.52 -3.94 23.75
CA ALA A 320 40.86 -4.09 23.19
C ALA A 320 41.71 -2.90 23.65
N ALA A 321 42.81 -3.18 24.35
CA ALA A 321 43.78 -2.19 24.76
C ALA A 321 44.39 -1.54 23.51
N LYS A 322 44.33 -0.21 23.43
CA LYS A 322 45.05 0.60 22.45
C LYS A 322 46.55 0.30 22.60
N LYS A 323 47.16 -0.34 21.60
CA LYS A 323 48.61 -0.35 21.43
C LYS A 323 49.00 1.04 20.93
N LYS A 324 49.77 1.78 21.75
CA LYS A 324 50.56 2.93 21.30
C LYS A 324 51.79 2.36 20.60
N GLU A 325 51.98 2.74 19.35
CA GLU A 325 53.28 2.96 18.70
C GLU A 325 53.06 4.06 17.64
#